data_AF-A0A1Z9AK16-F1
#
_entry.id   AF-A0A1Z9AK16-F1
#
_cell.length_a   1.000
_cell.length_b   1.000
_cell.length_c   1.000
_cell.angle_alpha   90.00
_cell.angle_beta   90.00
_cell.angle_gamma   90.00
#
_symmetry.space_group_name_H-M   'P 1'
#
loop_
_entity.id
_entity.type
_entity.pdbx_description
1 polymer ?
#
loop_
_entity_poly.entity_id
_entity_poly.type
_entity_poly.pdbx_seq_one_letter_code
_entity_poly.pdbx_strand_id
1 'polypeptide(L)'
;MSRINRIDADLLSRQRGWPRTLGILALGLGILSSFGCQMQSKKGFGPGLSGVRTILKVRSTTTLGPYLAAHLELNDQPFDAYVIPSEACRDVFKDGEDVTYVDNGPQGVYRRGDARCQGMGVGNLVIWRNRRRHRMRTPVPRTQVTYRKIYQGDQFALLRGQFPGVGHIGFSNTYDLVAVVPVGGECAPLLDQINARMEYRDKGSQVFSLVGRTGLCNIHGFAQPPPQVPAPELPNAATGSGFDTPNGSGATPAE
;
A
#
# COMPACT_ATOMS: atom_id res chain seq x y z
N MET A 1 -18.86 43.04 -20.29
CA MET A 1 -17.60 43.65 -19.81
C MET A 1 -16.58 42.55 -19.62
N SER A 2 -15.73 42.35 -20.64
CA SER A 2 -14.66 41.35 -20.70
C SER A 2 -13.36 41.90 -20.12
N ARG A 3 -12.60 41.09 -19.37
CA ARG A 3 -11.14 41.21 -19.31
C ARG A 3 -10.51 39.82 -19.43
N ILE A 4 -9.87 39.64 -20.57
CA ILE A 4 -9.04 38.50 -20.95
C ILE A 4 -7.62 38.83 -20.46
N ASN A 5 -7.06 38.03 -19.54
CA ASN A 5 -5.65 38.11 -19.22
C ASN A 5 -4.88 37.13 -20.10
N ARG A 6 -4.17 37.70 -21.07
CA ARG A 6 -3.13 37.10 -21.90
C ARG A 6 -1.84 37.24 -21.09
N ILE A 7 -1.17 36.14 -20.74
CA ILE A 7 0.21 36.18 -20.25
C ILE A 7 1.08 35.41 -21.23
N ASP A 8 2.18 36.06 -21.56
CA ASP A 8 3.04 35.82 -22.68
C ASP A 8 3.83 34.52 -22.57
N ALA A 9 3.96 33.87 -23.72
CA ALA A 9 5.00 32.90 -24.00
C ALA A 9 6.22 33.68 -24.48
N ASP A 10 7.30 33.69 -23.70
CA ASP A 10 8.61 34.07 -24.20
C ASP A 10 9.72 33.49 -23.33
N LEU A 11 10.89 33.31 -23.93
CA LEU A 11 12.16 32.82 -23.38
C LEU A 11 12.46 31.31 -23.53
N LEU A 12 12.47 30.91 -24.80
CA LEU A 12 13.56 30.12 -25.36
C LEU A 12 14.92 30.84 -25.17
N SER A 13 16.00 30.04 -25.18
CA SER A 13 17.41 30.42 -25.28
C SER A 13 18.19 30.62 -23.96
N ARG A 14 18.85 29.55 -23.52
CA ARG A 14 20.20 29.64 -22.93
C ARG A 14 20.96 28.34 -23.16
N GLN A 15 21.45 28.21 -24.39
CA GLN A 15 22.62 27.38 -24.70
C GLN A 15 23.80 27.87 -23.86
N ARG A 16 24.33 27.03 -22.97
CA ARG A 16 25.63 27.25 -22.34
C ARG A 16 26.56 26.12 -22.80
N GLY A 17 27.47 26.49 -23.69
CA GLY A 17 28.54 25.62 -24.18
C GLY A 17 29.46 25.20 -23.05
N TRP A 18 29.86 23.93 -23.08
CA TRP A 18 30.91 23.39 -22.24
C TRP A 18 32.22 23.34 -23.04
N PRO A 19 33.34 23.78 -22.47
CA PRO A 19 34.62 23.82 -23.16
C PRO A 19 35.15 22.40 -23.39
N ARG A 20 35.67 22.21 -24.59
CA ARG A 20 36.56 21.11 -24.97
C ARG A 20 37.91 21.34 -24.28
N THR A 21 38.26 20.51 -23.30
CA THR A 21 39.65 20.36 -22.85
C THR A 21 40.15 18.97 -23.21
N LEU A 22 41.07 18.97 -24.17
CA LEU A 22 42.00 17.90 -24.51
C LEU A 22 42.95 17.60 -23.33
N GLY A 23 43.38 16.34 -23.26
CA GLY A 23 44.73 15.97 -22.82
C GLY A 23 44.80 15.26 -21.47
N ILE A 24 45.13 13.96 -21.49
CA ILE A 24 46.52 13.47 -21.38
C ILE A 24 46.49 11.93 -21.39
N LEU A 25 47.33 11.36 -22.25
CA LEU A 25 47.76 9.97 -22.29
C LEU A 25 48.46 9.57 -20.98
N ALA A 26 48.00 8.48 -20.35
CA ALA A 26 48.82 7.71 -19.41
C ALA A 26 48.70 6.22 -19.78
N LEU A 27 49.66 5.77 -20.58
CA LEU A 27 49.96 4.36 -20.83
C LEU A 27 50.58 3.78 -19.55
N GLY A 28 49.81 3.01 -18.80
CA GLY A 28 50.27 2.19 -17.68
C GLY A 28 49.84 0.75 -17.90
N LEU A 29 50.73 -0.06 -18.50
CA LEU A 29 50.64 -1.51 -18.51
C LEU A 29 50.78 -2.03 -17.06
N GLY A 30 49.77 -2.75 -16.58
CA GLY A 30 49.75 -3.31 -15.23
C GLY A 30 48.82 -4.50 -15.09
N ILE A 31 49.28 -5.65 -15.59
CA ILE A 31 49.16 -7.01 -15.03
C ILE A 31 47.79 -7.43 -14.45
N LEU A 32 47.13 -8.31 -15.22
CA LEU A 32 46.44 -9.54 -14.81
C LEU A 32 46.12 -9.70 -13.32
N SER A 33 44.90 -9.35 -12.94
CA SER A 33 44.21 -10.06 -11.87
C SER A 33 42.90 -10.60 -12.43
N SER A 34 42.88 -11.92 -12.50
CA SER A 34 41.79 -12.81 -12.81
C SER A 34 40.43 -12.16 -12.58
N PHE A 35 39.75 -11.87 -13.69
CA PHE A 35 38.32 -11.71 -13.76
C PHE A 35 37.68 -12.98 -13.20
N GLY A 36 37.57 -13.04 -11.87
CA GLY A 36 36.54 -13.82 -11.22
C GLY A 36 35.25 -13.25 -11.74
N CYS A 37 34.71 -13.86 -12.79
CA CYS A 37 33.30 -13.84 -13.10
C CYS A 37 32.59 -14.29 -11.82
N GLN A 38 32.39 -13.38 -10.87
CA GLN A 38 31.24 -13.43 -10.02
C GLN A 38 30.09 -13.31 -11.02
N MET A 39 29.64 -14.48 -11.46
CA MET A 39 28.24 -14.75 -11.68
C MET A 39 27.56 -14.26 -10.40
N GLN A 40 27.32 -12.95 -10.29
CA GLN A 40 26.05 -12.42 -9.87
C GLN A 40 25.07 -13.06 -10.83
N SER A 41 24.77 -14.32 -10.51
CA SER A 41 23.54 -14.98 -10.84
C SER A 41 22.51 -13.91 -10.55
N LYS A 42 22.05 -13.26 -11.62
CA LYS A 42 20.70 -12.74 -11.71
C LYS A 42 19.85 -13.97 -11.44
N LYS A 43 19.77 -14.39 -10.17
CA LYS A 43 18.95 -15.48 -9.69
C LYS A 43 17.60 -15.04 -10.15
N GLY A 44 17.17 -15.64 -11.26
CA GLY A 44 15.92 -15.33 -11.90
C GLY A 44 14.91 -15.30 -10.79
N PHE A 45 14.22 -14.17 -10.67
CA PHE A 45 13.08 -13.99 -9.79
C PHE A 45 12.14 -15.14 -10.12
N GLY A 46 12.28 -16.25 -9.40
CA GLY A 46 11.44 -17.44 -9.50
C GLY A 46 10.15 -17.04 -8.81
N PRO A 47 9.10 -16.72 -9.56
CA PRO A 47 7.95 -16.05 -8.98
C PRO A 47 7.13 -17.06 -8.18
N GLY A 48 6.81 -16.71 -6.94
CA GLY A 48 5.83 -17.44 -6.13
C GLY A 48 6.35 -18.60 -5.29
N LEU A 49 7.66 -18.74 -5.07
CA LEU A 49 8.17 -19.64 -4.03
C LEU A 49 8.07 -18.94 -2.67
N SER A 50 7.16 -19.43 -1.82
CA SER A 50 7.07 -18.98 -0.43
C SER A 50 8.44 -19.07 0.25
N GLY A 51 8.80 -18.06 1.02
CA GLY A 51 10.06 -18.01 1.76
C GLY A 51 11.26 -17.44 0.98
N VAL A 52 11.08 -17.01 -0.27
CA VAL A 52 12.11 -16.22 -0.98
C VAL A 52 12.39 -14.94 -0.21
N ARG A 53 13.69 -14.66 -0.01
CA ARG A 53 14.16 -13.46 0.66
C ARG A 53 14.57 -12.42 -0.37
N THR A 54 14.11 -11.19 -0.18
CA THR A 54 14.44 -10.05 -1.02
C THR A 54 14.96 -8.93 -0.12
N ILE A 55 16.15 -8.41 -0.41
CA ILE A 55 16.68 -7.22 0.27
C ILE A 55 16.08 -5.99 -0.42
N LEU A 56 15.55 -5.08 0.38
CA LEU A 56 14.93 -3.83 -0.06
C LEU A 56 15.60 -2.67 0.68
N LYS A 57 15.79 -1.54 0.00
CA LYS A 57 16.25 -0.31 0.67
C LYS A 57 15.07 0.46 1.23
N VAL A 58 15.11 0.87 2.50
CA VAL A 58 14.12 1.79 3.06
C VAL A 58 14.51 3.21 2.66
N ARG A 59 13.71 3.85 1.81
CA ARG A 59 13.93 5.23 1.36
C ARG A 59 13.38 6.24 2.37
N SER A 60 12.16 6.01 2.84
CA SER A 60 11.52 6.84 3.86
C SER A 60 10.34 6.13 4.48
N THR A 61 9.86 6.65 5.61
CA THR A 61 8.62 6.21 6.25
C THR A 61 7.69 7.39 6.50
N THR A 62 6.39 7.19 6.28
CA THR A 62 5.36 8.21 6.46
C THR A 62 4.15 7.60 7.17
N THR A 63 3.50 8.36 8.05
CA THR A 63 2.23 7.93 8.64
C THR A 63 1.09 8.16 7.65
N LEU A 64 0.30 7.13 7.39
CA LEU A 64 -0.85 7.18 6.50
C LEU A 64 -2.08 6.63 7.24
N GLY A 65 -2.77 7.51 7.97
CA GLY A 65 -3.89 7.13 8.82
C GLY A 65 -3.47 6.09 9.88
N PRO A 66 -4.11 4.90 9.92
CA PRO A 66 -3.76 3.86 10.89
C PRO A 66 -2.51 3.04 10.51
N TYR A 67 -1.84 3.37 9.40
CA TYR A 67 -0.69 2.64 8.89
C TYR A 67 0.60 3.47 8.97
N LEU A 68 1.72 2.75 9.09
CA LEU A 68 3.03 3.24 8.66
C LEU A 68 3.23 2.78 7.21
N ALA A 69 3.35 3.74 6.29
CA ALA A 69 3.74 3.49 4.91
C ALA A 69 5.27 3.58 4.81
N ALA A 70 5.92 2.49 4.45
CA ALA A 70 7.35 2.47 4.18
C ALA A 70 7.58 2.51 2.67
N HIS A 71 8.27 3.54 2.20
CA HIS A 71 8.71 3.69 0.83
C HIS A 71 10.02 2.93 0.66
N LEU A 72 9.99 1.90 -0.17
CA LEU A 72 11.06 0.94 -0.37
C LEU A 72 11.57 1.01 -1.81
N GLU A 73 12.79 0.54 -2.01
CA GLU A 73 13.35 0.33 -3.34
C GLU A 73 13.61 -1.15 -3.58
N LEU A 74 13.10 -1.64 -4.71
CA LEU A 74 13.31 -2.99 -5.23
C LEU A 74 13.89 -2.89 -6.63
N ASN A 75 15.17 -3.21 -6.80
CA ASN A 75 15.86 -3.13 -8.10
C ASN A 75 15.66 -1.77 -8.79
N ASP A 76 15.94 -0.67 -8.08
CA ASP A 76 15.75 0.71 -8.55
C ASP A 76 14.29 1.11 -8.86
N GLN A 77 13.31 0.29 -8.48
CA GLN A 77 11.89 0.59 -8.64
C GLN A 77 11.23 0.91 -7.30
N PRO A 78 10.36 1.93 -7.23
CA PRO A 78 9.67 2.28 -6.00
C PRO A 78 8.64 1.21 -5.64
N PHE A 79 8.60 0.82 -4.37
CA PHE A 79 7.67 -0.16 -3.83
C PHE A 79 7.22 0.31 -2.46
N ASP A 80 5.97 0.12 -2.09
CA ASP A 80 5.51 0.52 -0.76
C ASP A 80 5.04 -0.68 0.05
N ALA A 81 5.35 -0.65 1.33
CA ALA A 81 4.80 -1.58 2.32
C ALA A 81 3.88 -0.81 3.27
N TYR A 82 2.74 -1.40 3.60
CA TYR A 82 1.85 -0.88 4.64
C TYR A 82 1.92 -1.78 5.86
N VAL A 83 2.19 -1.22 7.03
CA VAL A 83 2.30 -1.95 8.29
C VAL A 83 1.58 -1.23 9.43
N ILE A 84 1.32 -1.94 10.52
CA ILE A 84 0.81 -1.32 11.76
C ILE A 84 1.98 -0.56 12.42
N PRO A 85 1.78 0.70 12.87
CA PRO A 85 2.84 1.55 13.41
C PRO A 85 3.28 1.15 14.84
N SER A 86 3.72 -0.09 15.04
CA SER A 86 4.32 -0.57 16.29
C SER A 86 5.79 -0.21 16.41
N GLU A 87 6.35 -0.25 17.62
CA GLU A 87 7.78 -0.05 17.87
C GLU A 87 8.65 -1.01 17.05
N ALA A 88 8.30 -2.31 17.05
CA ALA A 88 9.00 -3.32 16.25
C ALA A 88 8.99 -3.00 14.74
N CYS A 89 7.89 -2.46 14.21
CA CYS A 89 7.80 -2.07 12.80
C CYS A 89 8.59 -0.80 12.50
N ARG A 90 8.57 0.20 13.39
CA ARG A 90 9.41 1.40 13.28
C ARG A 90 10.89 1.06 13.36
N ASP A 91 11.23 0.07 14.19
CA ASP A 91 12.55 -0.49 14.18
C ASP A 91 12.84 -1.11 12.81
N VAL A 92 12.09 -2.09 12.32
CA VAL A 92 12.39 -2.71 11.01
C VAL A 92 12.56 -1.70 9.87
N PHE A 93 11.74 -0.65 9.81
CA PHE A 93 11.76 0.38 8.76
C PHE A 93 12.45 1.68 9.21
N LYS A 94 13.77 1.65 9.49
CA LYS A 94 14.55 2.89 9.64
C LYS A 94 14.97 3.40 8.27
N ASP A 95 14.79 4.69 8.05
CA ASP A 95 15.16 5.36 6.80
C ASP A 95 16.65 5.17 6.50
N GLY A 96 16.97 4.87 5.24
CA GLY A 96 18.34 4.63 4.79
C GLY A 96 18.88 3.23 5.09
N GLU A 97 18.15 2.36 5.78
CA GLU A 97 18.58 0.99 6.09
C GLU A 97 18.08 -0.05 5.09
N ASP A 98 18.72 -1.22 5.09
CA ASP A 98 18.26 -2.37 4.33
C ASP A 98 17.31 -3.23 5.17
N VAL A 99 16.26 -3.73 4.54
CA VAL A 99 15.28 -4.64 5.15
C VAL A 99 15.17 -5.91 4.32
N THR A 100 15.10 -7.06 5.00
CA THR A 100 14.84 -8.35 4.33
C THR A 100 13.34 -8.61 4.33
N TYR A 101 12.74 -8.64 3.15
CA TYR A 101 11.38 -9.12 2.91
C TYR A 101 11.37 -10.64 2.68
N VAL A 102 10.55 -11.36 3.44
CA VAL A 102 10.29 -12.79 3.28
C VAL A 102 8.92 -12.96 2.62
N ASP A 103 8.91 -13.49 1.40
CA ASP A 103 7.71 -13.55 0.57
C ASP A 103 6.68 -14.56 1.11
N ASN A 104 5.51 -14.03 1.48
CA ASN A 104 4.30 -14.79 1.80
C ASN A 104 3.07 -14.16 1.13
N GLY A 105 3.24 -13.63 -0.09
CA GLY A 105 2.23 -12.82 -0.77
C GLY A 105 2.23 -11.36 -0.26
N PRO A 106 1.16 -10.57 -0.51
CA PRO A 106 1.15 -9.13 -0.20
C PRO A 106 1.31 -8.77 1.29
N GLN A 107 1.25 -9.79 2.14
CA GLN A 107 1.39 -9.72 3.59
C GLN A 107 2.65 -10.48 4.03
N GLY A 108 3.75 -10.36 3.29
CA GLY A 108 5.02 -10.95 3.71
C GLY A 108 5.56 -10.34 5.01
N VAL A 109 6.66 -10.91 5.51
CA VAL A 109 7.29 -10.49 6.76
C VAL A 109 8.56 -9.72 6.46
N TYR A 110 8.71 -8.55 7.07
CA TYR A 110 9.91 -7.72 6.99
C TYR A 110 10.79 -7.95 8.21
N ARG A 111 12.11 -8.03 8.02
CA ARG A 111 13.07 -8.32 9.08
C ARG A 111 14.30 -7.42 8.98
N ARG A 112 14.81 -6.99 10.14
CA ARG A 112 16.12 -6.37 10.30
C ARG A 112 16.72 -6.75 11.65
N GLY A 113 17.87 -7.42 11.65
CA GLY A 113 18.40 -8.07 12.85
C GLY A 113 17.36 -9.04 13.43
N ASP A 114 17.09 -8.91 14.74
CA ASP A 114 16.09 -9.72 15.45
C ASP A 114 14.67 -9.15 15.34
N ALA A 115 14.52 -7.89 14.89
CA ALA A 115 13.23 -7.26 14.75
C ALA A 115 12.43 -7.86 13.57
N ARG A 116 11.12 -7.99 13.76
CA ARG A 116 10.18 -8.54 12.78
C ARG A 116 8.95 -7.66 12.69
N CYS A 117 8.49 -7.41 11.48
CA CYS A 117 7.30 -6.63 11.21
C CYS A 117 6.43 -7.33 10.17
N GLN A 118 5.15 -7.52 10.49
CA GLN A 118 4.17 -8.15 9.62
C GLN A 118 3.65 -7.12 8.61
N GLY A 119 3.78 -7.42 7.32
CA GLY A 119 3.14 -6.65 6.25
C GLY A 119 1.62 -6.75 6.33
N MET A 120 0.94 -5.60 6.31
CA MET A 120 -0.52 -5.54 6.16
C MET A 120 -0.91 -5.41 4.68
N GLY A 121 -0.02 -4.90 3.84
CA GLY A 121 -0.29 -4.69 2.43
C GLY A 121 0.89 -4.18 1.63
N VAL A 122 0.61 -3.88 0.36
CA VAL A 122 1.60 -3.40 -0.61
C VAL A 122 1.03 -2.25 -1.44
N GLY A 123 1.88 -1.26 -1.73
CA GLY A 123 1.63 -0.23 -2.73
C GLY A 123 2.45 -0.46 -4.00
N ASN A 124 2.29 0.45 -4.96
CA ASN A 124 2.75 0.31 -6.33
C ASN A 124 2.38 -1.07 -6.92
N LEU A 125 1.08 -1.27 -7.13
CA LEU A 125 0.54 -2.55 -7.59
C LEU A 125 1.15 -3.04 -8.91
N VAL A 126 1.71 -2.17 -9.75
CA VAL A 126 2.40 -2.56 -11.00
C VAL A 126 3.65 -3.37 -10.68
N ILE A 127 4.49 -2.89 -9.78
CA ILE A 127 5.71 -3.60 -9.35
C ILE A 127 5.33 -4.92 -8.68
N TRP A 128 4.34 -4.89 -7.79
CA TRP A 128 3.85 -6.09 -7.13
C TRP A 128 3.30 -7.14 -8.11
N ARG A 129 2.46 -6.72 -9.07
CA ARG A 129 1.92 -7.59 -10.12
C ARG A 129 3.08 -8.21 -10.90
N ASN A 130 4.04 -7.43 -11.37
CA ASN A 130 5.12 -7.94 -12.23
C ASN A 130 6.03 -8.98 -11.54
N ARG A 131 6.04 -9.04 -10.20
CA ARG A 131 6.75 -10.10 -9.44
C ARG A 131 6.10 -11.48 -9.53
N ARG A 132 4.85 -11.58 -9.98
CA ARG A 132 4.09 -12.84 -10.01
C ARG A 132 3.91 -13.33 -11.45
N ARG A 133 3.89 -14.65 -11.65
CA ARG A 133 3.47 -15.26 -12.92
C ARG A 133 1.97 -15.07 -13.08
N HIS A 134 1.57 -14.33 -14.09
CA HIS A 134 0.17 -14.17 -14.46
C HIS A 134 -0.15 -15.02 -15.68
N ARG A 135 -1.31 -15.70 -15.65
CA ARG A 135 -1.93 -16.20 -16.88
C ARG A 135 -2.75 -15.05 -17.45
N MET A 136 -2.58 -14.75 -18.74
CA MET A 136 -3.42 -13.76 -19.40
C MET A 136 -4.88 -14.16 -19.25
N ARG A 137 -5.72 -13.19 -18.86
CA ARG A 137 -7.17 -13.39 -18.80
C ARG A 137 -7.84 -12.32 -19.66
N THR A 138 -8.44 -12.75 -20.75
CA THR A 138 -9.42 -11.98 -21.50
C THR A 138 -10.80 -12.59 -21.19
N PRO A 139 -11.83 -11.79 -20.86
CA PRO A 139 -11.92 -10.32 -20.80
C PRO A 139 -11.44 -9.67 -19.49
N VAL A 140 -11.26 -8.34 -19.51
CA VAL A 140 -10.91 -7.50 -18.34
C VAL A 140 -12.04 -7.58 -17.29
N PRO A 141 -11.81 -8.16 -16.11
CA PRO A 141 -12.86 -8.32 -15.10
C PRO A 141 -13.28 -6.97 -14.53
N ARG A 142 -14.60 -6.75 -14.44
CA ARG A 142 -15.21 -5.63 -13.72
C ARG A 142 -16.11 -6.14 -12.61
N THR A 143 -15.97 -5.57 -11.42
CA THR A 143 -16.75 -5.95 -10.24
C THR A 143 -17.32 -4.72 -9.56
N GLN A 144 -18.48 -4.85 -8.93
CA GLN A 144 -19.01 -3.80 -8.06
C GLN A 144 -18.23 -3.85 -6.73
N VAL A 145 -17.83 -2.68 -6.23
CA VAL A 145 -17.19 -2.52 -4.92
C VAL A 145 -18.04 -1.61 -4.04
N THR A 146 -17.98 -1.85 -2.74
CA THR A 146 -18.61 -1.03 -1.72
C THR A 146 -17.55 -0.61 -0.71
N TYR A 147 -17.47 0.67 -0.36
CA TYR A 147 -16.45 1.17 0.56
C TYR A 147 -16.91 2.42 1.30
N ARG A 148 -16.13 2.78 2.31
CA ARG A 148 -16.19 4.07 2.98
C ARG A 148 -14.80 4.64 3.11
N LYS A 149 -14.68 5.96 3.01
CA LYS A 149 -13.44 6.66 3.34
C LYS A 149 -13.19 6.59 4.84
N ILE A 150 -12.03 6.08 5.24
CA ILE A 150 -11.61 5.98 6.65
C ILE A 150 -10.51 6.97 7.01
N TYR A 151 -9.85 7.54 6.00
CA TYR A 151 -8.79 8.54 6.16
C TYR A 151 -8.61 9.32 4.87
N GLN A 152 -8.21 10.59 4.99
CA GLN A 152 -7.80 11.44 3.88
C GLN A 152 -6.59 12.25 4.33
N GLY A 153 -5.44 12.00 3.71
CA GLY A 153 -4.24 12.83 3.88
C GLY A 153 -4.07 13.79 2.69
N ASP A 154 -2.86 14.30 2.51
CA ASP A 154 -2.57 15.26 1.43
C ASP A 154 -2.46 14.59 0.06
N GLN A 155 -1.81 13.41 0.00
CA GLN A 155 -1.56 12.70 -1.25
C GLN A 155 -2.51 11.53 -1.47
N PHE A 156 -2.85 10.81 -0.39
CA PHE A 156 -3.64 9.58 -0.46
C PHE A 156 -4.83 9.60 0.51
N ALA A 157 -5.93 9.00 0.07
CA ALA A 157 -7.06 8.60 0.89
C ALA A 157 -7.09 7.07 1.06
N LEU A 158 -7.70 6.64 2.16
CA LEU A 158 -7.90 5.23 2.49
C LEU A 158 -9.39 4.88 2.42
N LEU A 159 -9.72 3.89 1.60
CA LEU A 159 -11.08 3.42 1.38
C LEU A 159 -11.21 2.00 1.92
N ARG A 160 -11.94 1.80 3.02
CA ARG A 160 -12.20 0.46 3.58
C ARG A 160 -13.50 -0.11 3.02
N GLY A 161 -13.47 -1.36 2.57
CA GLY A 161 -14.67 -2.03 2.11
C GLY A 161 -14.41 -3.32 1.35
N GLN A 162 -15.40 -3.74 0.57
CA GLN A 162 -15.37 -4.98 -0.20
C GLN A 162 -14.77 -4.75 -1.58
N PHE A 163 -13.61 -5.37 -1.85
CA PHE A 163 -12.88 -5.28 -3.12
C PHE A 163 -12.75 -6.67 -3.79
N PRO A 164 -13.79 -7.18 -4.47
CA PRO A 164 -13.71 -8.48 -5.15
C PRO A 164 -12.71 -8.46 -6.30
N GLY A 165 -11.93 -9.55 -6.45
CA GLY A 165 -10.94 -9.70 -7.52
C GLY A 165 -9.50 -9.35 -7.12
N VAL A 166 -9.26 -8.80 -5.94
CA VAL A 166 -7.91 -8.59 -5.37
C VAL A 166 -7.09 -9.89 -5.22
N GLY A 167 -7.76 -11.05 -5.25
CA GLY A 167 -7.11 -12.36 -5.39
C GLY A 167 -6.25 -12.50 -6.65
N HIS A 168 -6.47 -11.70 -7.69
CA HIS A 168 -5.62 -11.70 -8.91
C HIS A 168 -4.18 -11.25 -8.63
N ILE A 169 -3.97 -10.41 -7.62
CA ILE A 169 -2.63 -10.03 -7.13
C ILE A 169 -2.25 -10.77 -5.84
N GLY A 170 -3.03 -11.81 -5.52
CA GLY A 170 -2.84 -12.80 -4.46
C GLY A 170 -2.96 -12.29 -3.04
N PHE A 171 -3.84 -11.30 -2.80
CA PHE A 171 -4.47 -11.17 -1.49
C PHE A 171 -5.39 -12.38 -1.25
N SER A 172 -5.47 -12.86 -0.02
CA SER A 172 -6.46 -13.87 0.37
C SER A 172 -7.88 -13.33 0.18
N ASN A 173 -8.86 -14.21 -0.02
CA ASN A 173 -10.26 -13.87 -0.36
C ASN A 173 -11.05 -13.14 0.75
N THR A 174 -10.40 -12.55 1.73
CA THR A 174 -11.02 -11.59 2.66
C THR A 174 -11.26 -10.30 1.88
N TYR A 175 -12.43 -10.19 1.25
CA TYR A 175 -12.73 -9.04 0.39
C TYR A 175 -12.79 -7.71 1.17
N ASP A 176 -12.87 -7.72 2.51
CA ASP A 176 -12.69 -6.53 3.36
C ASP A 176 -11.22 -6.10 3.37
N LEU A 177 -10.92 -5.04 2.62
CA LEU A 177 -9.58 -4.45 2.50
C LEU A 177 -9.65 -2.93 2.64
N VAL A 178 -8.48 -2.32 2.76
CA VAL A 178 -8.29 -0.89 2.62
C VAL A 178 -7.54 -0.62 1.32
N ALA A 179 -8.19 0.07 0.39
CA ALA A 179 -7.57 0.58 -0.82
C ALA A 179 -6.90 1.93 -0.54
N VAL A 180 -5.70 2.12 -1.09
CA VAL A 180 -4.96 3.39 -1.07
C VAL A 180 -5.12 4.05 -2.41
N VAL A 181 -5.74 5.24 -2.44
CA VAL A 181 -6.06 5.97 -3.68
C VAL A 181 -5.55 7.41 -3.62
N PRO A 182 -5.08 8.01 -4.73
CA PRO A 182 -4.75 9.43 -4.77
C PRO A 182 -5.95 10.31 -4.39
N VAL A 183 -5.71 11.46 -3.76
CA VAL A 183 -6.79 12.39 -3.36
C VAL A 183 -7.29 13.25 -4.53
N GLY A 184 -6.41 13.56 -5.48
CA GLY A 184 -6.71 14.46 -6.60
C GLY A 184 -7.18 13.79 -7.89
N GLY A 185 -7.39 14.63 -8.92
CA GLY A 185 -7.71 14.21 -10.28
C GLY A 185 -8.94 13.30 -10.35
N GLU A 186 -8.80 12.19 -11.05
CA GLU A 186 -9.92 11.33 -11.43
C GLU A 186 -10.48 10.53 -10.24
N CYS A 187 -9.74 10.54 -9.12
CA CYS A 187 -10.13 9.93 -7.86
C CYS A 187 -11.04 10.82 -7.02
N ALA A 188 -10.93 12.14 -7.11
CA ALA A 188 -11.63 13.07 -6.21
C ALA A 188 -13.15 12.84 -6.16
N PRO A 189 -13.88 12.67 -7.28
CA PRO A 189 -15.33 12.45 -7.25
C PRO A 189 -15.76 11.09 -6.69
N LEU A 190 -14.82 10.15 -6.54
CA LEU A 190 -15.08 8.79 -6.05
C LEU A 190 -14.86 8.69 -4.53
N LEU A 191 -14.08 9.57 -3.92
CA LEU A 191 -13.68 9.45 -2.50
C LEU A 191 -14.87 9.43 -1.52
N ASP A 192 -15.95 10.14 -1.85
CA ASP A 192 -17.15 10.25 -1.02
C ASP A 192 -18.29 9.33 -1.47
N GLN A 193 -18.05 8.48 -2.47
CA GLN A 193 -19.03 7.49 -2.91
C GLN A 193 -19.00 6.27 -2.00
N ILE A 194 -20.17 5.64 -1.86
CA ILE A 194 -20.30 4.37 -1.12
C ILE A 194 -20.00 3.18 -2.06
N ASN A 195 -20.24 3.35 -3.36
CA ASN A 195 -20.26 2.29 -4.34
C ASN A 195 -19.54 2.75 -5.62
N ALA A 196 -18.71 1.89 -6.21
CA ALA A 196 -18.13 2.11 -7.53
C ALA A 196 -17.96 0.78 -8.27
N ARG A 197 -17.60 0.85 -9.56
CA ARG A 197 -17.07 -0.33 -10.26
C ARG A 197 -15.56 -0.33 -10.14
N MET A 198 -14.97 -1.51 -9.99
CA MET A 198 -13.53 -1.72 -10.03
C MET A 198 -13.17 -2.57 -11.24
N GLU A 199 -12.05 -2.25 -11.87
CA GLU A 199 -11.52 -2.95 -13.03
C GLU A 199 -10.13 -3.52 -12.71
N TYR A 200 -9.87 -4.77 -13.07
CA TYR A 200 -8.54 -5.40 -12.96
C TYR A 200 -7.88 -5.53 -14.33
N ARG A 201 -6.63 -5.07 -14.46
CA ARG A 201 -5.81 -5.20 -15.67
C ARG A 201 -4.54 -6.00 -15.40
N ASP A 202 -4.37 -7.08 -16.16
CA ASP A 202 -3.20 -7.97 -16.07
C ASP A 202 -1.94 -7.36 -16.70
N LYS A 203 -2.07 -6.29 -17.49
CA LYS A 203 -0.99 -5.56 -18.17
C LYS A 203 -1.20 -4.05 -18.13
N GLY A 204 -0.14 -3.32 -18.49
CA GLY A 204 -0.13 -1.86 -18.52
C GLY A 204 0.21 -1.23 -17.17
N SER A 205 0.08 0.09 -17.09
CA SER A 205 0.44 0.92 -15.93
C SER A 205 -0.63 0.96 -14.84
N GLN A 206 -1.84 0.48 -15.12
CA GLN A 206 -2.93 0.39 -14.15
C GLN A 206 -3.16 -1.08 -13.83
N VAL A 207 -3.29 -1.41 -12.55
CA VAL A 207 -3.56 -2.80 -12.11
C VAL A 207 -4.98 -2.93 -11.62
N PHE A 208 -5.37 -2.06 -10.69
CA PHE A 208 -6.77 -1.89 -10.29
C PHE A 208 -7.15 -0.45 -10.41
N SER A 209 -8.34 -0.19 -10.94
CA SER A 209 -8.88 1.16 -11.04
C SER A 209 -10.33 1.18 -10.58
N LEU A 210 -10.72 2.20 -9.84
CA LEU A 210 -12.12 2.56 -9.65
C LEU A 210 -12.59 3.31 -10.90
N VAL A 211 -13.73 2.89 -11.45
CA VAL A 211 -14.31 3.43 -12.67
C VAL A 211 -15.30 4.53 -12.30
N GLY A 212 -14.92 5.79 -12.57
CA GLY A 212 -15.76 6.96 -12.39
C GLY A 212 -16.31 7.49 -13.71
N ARG A 213 -17.13 8.55 -13.63
CA ARG A 213 -17.65 9.25 -14.82
C ARG A 213 -16.57 10.06 -15.55
N THR A 214 -15.61 10.58 -14.79
CA THR A 214 -14.52 11.45 -15.29
C THR A 214 -13.29 10.67 -15.74
N GLY A 215 -13.18 9.38 -15.39
CA GLY A 215 -12.03 8.56 -15.76
C GLY A 215 -11.81 7.38 -14.84
N LEU A 216 -10.59 6.85 -14.90
CA LEU A 216 -10.12 5.74 -14.09
C LEU A 216 -9.27 6.27 -12.93
N CYS A 217 -9.75 6.10 -11.71
CA CYS A 217 -8.97 6.35 -10.50
C CYS A 217 -8.10 5.13 -10.21
N ASN A 218 -6.79 5.25 -10.41
CA ASN A 218 -5.85 4.16 -10.15
C ASN A 218 -5.75 3.88 -8.64
N ILE A 219 -5.86 2.62 -8.25
CA ILE A 219 -5.61 2.18 -6.89
C ILE A 219 -4.12 1.95 -6.74
N HIS A 220 -3.48 2.73 -5.86
CA HIS A 220 -2.05 2.68 -5.62
C HIS A 220 -1.64 1.40 -4.88
N GLY A 221 -2.47 0.95 -3.95
CA GLY A 221 -2.18 -0.22 -3.12
C GLY A 221 -3.38 -0.75 -2.37
N PHE A 222 -3.19 -1.91 -1.73
CA PHE A 222 -4.16 -2.51 -0.83
C PHE A 222 -3.49 -2.90 0.49
N ALA A 223 -4.24 -2.85 1.58
CA ALA A 223 -3.86 -3.34 2.89
C ALA A 223 -5.00 -4.07 3.59
N GLN A 224 -4.66 -4.99 4.48
CA GLN A 224 -5.59 -5.55 5.45
C GLN A 224 -6.07 -4.45 6.40
N PRO A 225 -7.36 -4.42 6.78
CA PRO A 225 -7.85 -3.48 7.78
C PRO A 225 -7.00 -3.55 9.06
N PRO A 226 -6.77 -2.42 9.74
CA PRO A 226 -6.10 -2.46 11.03
C PRO A 226 -6.94 -3.32 12.00
N PRO A 227 -6.30 -4.01 12.96
CA PRO A 227 -7.02 -4.67 14.04
C PRO A 227 -8.02 -3.69 14.66
N GLN A 228 -9.27 -4.11 14.80
CA GLN A 228 -10.24 -3.28 15.51
C GLN A 228 -9.76 -3.21 16.96
N VAL A 229 -9.53 -1.99 17.45
CA VAL A 229 -9.42 -1.78 18.90
C VAL A 229 -10.77 -2.25 19.44
N PRO A 230 -10.82 -3.24 20.35
CA PRO A 230 -12.06 -3.64 20.97
C PRO A 230 -12.73 -2.37 21.47
N ALA A 231 -14.02 -2.19 21.16
CA ALA A 231 -14.77 -1.10 21.77
C ALA A 231 -14.50 -1.20 23.29
N PRO A 232 -14.17 -0.09 23.98
CA PRO A 232 -13.99 -0.14 25.42
C PRO A 232 -15.21 -0.86 25.98
N GLU A 233 -14.97 -1.96 26.71
CA GLU A 233 -16.03 -2.70 27.37
C GLU A 233 -16.78 -1.66 28.19
N LEU A 234 -17.98 -1.29 27.74
CA LEU A 234 -18.83 -0.40 28.52
C LEU A 234 -18.93 -1.09 29.87
N PRO A 235 -18.55 -0.42 30.98
CA PRO A 235 -18.59 -1.04 32.29
C PRO A 235 -19.97 -1.66 32.41
N ASN A 236 -20.03 -3.00 32.46
CA ASN A 236 -21.28 -3.74 32.49
C ASN A 236 -22.15 -3.03 33.51
N ALA A 237 -23.18 -2.32 33.04
CA ALA A 237 -24.05 -1.54 33.90
C ALA A 237 -24.51 -2.53 34.94
N ALA A 238 -23.99 -2.38 36.15
CA ALA A 238 -24.05 -3.40 37.17
C ALA A 238 -25.50 -3.84 37.24
N THR A 239 -25.71 -5.15 37.17
CA THR A 239 -26.98 -5.83 37.38
C THR A 239 -27.47 -5.48 38.78
N GLY A 240 -27.98 -4.26 38.94
CA GLY A 240 -28.74 -3.77 40.07
C GLY A 240 -30.16 -4.26 39.91
N SER A 241 -30.35 -5.58 39.91
CA SER A 241 -31.65 -6.20 40.12
C SER A 241 -31.74 -6.66 41.57
N GLY A 242 -31.59 -5.71 42.49
CA GLY A 242 -32.11 -5.83 43.86
C GLY A 242 -33.50 -5.20 43.87
N PHE A 243 -34.47 -5.86 43.23
CA PHE A 243 -35.88 -5.52 43.40
C PHE A 243 -36.37 -6.37 44.57
N ASP A 244 -36.29 -5.81 45.77
CA ASP A 244 -36.95 -6.36 46.95
C ASP A 244 -38.46 -6.34 46.70
N THR A 245 -39.03 -7.51 46.41
CA THR A 245 -40.48 -7.71 46.42
C THR A 245 -40.94 -7.67 47.88
N PRO A 246 -41.81 -6.72 48.29
CA PRO A 246 -42.40 -6.79 49.61
C PRO A 246 -43.32 -8.00 49.69
N ASN A 247 -42.98 -8.89 50.61
CA ASN A 247 -43.68 -10.12 50.92
C ASN A 247 -45.00 -9.79 51.66
N GLY A 248 -46.04 -9.46 50.91
CA GLY A 248 -47.40 -9.26 51.44
C GLY A 248 -48.17 -10.57 51.48
N SER A 249 -48.18 -11.25 52.63
CA SER A 249 -49.03 -12.41 52.89
C SER A 249 -49.82 -12.22 54.19
N GLY A 250 -51.13 -12.48 54.11
CA GLY A 250 -52.13 -12.33 55.19
C GLY A 250 -53.25 -11.39 54.73
N ALA A 251 -54.38 -11.81 54.14
CA ALA A 251 -55.32 -12.88 54.56
C ALA A 251 -55.79 -12.61 56.02
N THR A 252 -57.07 -12.50 56.40
CA THR A 252 -58.36 -12.91 55.79
C THR A 252 -59.51 -12.15 56.54
N PRO A 253 -60.81 -12.56 56.60
CA PRO A 253 -61.97 -11.80 56.10
C PRO A 253 -63.07 -11.54 57.18
N ALA A 254 -64.32 -11.36 56.70
CA ALA A 254 -65.64 -11.34 57.38
C ALA A 254 -66.12 -9.93 57.79
N GLU A 255 -67.36 -9.51 57.56
CA GLU A 255 -68.62 -10.18 57.17
C GLU A 255 -69.52 -9.14 56.47
#